data_AF-A0A8T6S9B9-F1
#
_entry.id   AF-A0A8T6S9B9-F1
#
_cell.length_a   1.000
_cell.length_b   1.000
_cell.length_c   1.000
_cell.angle_alpha   90.00
_cell.angle_beta   90.00
_cell.angle_gamma   90.00
#
_symmetry.space_group_name_H-M   'P 1'
#
loop_
_entity.id
_entity.type
_entity.pdbx_description
1 polymer ?
#
loop_
_entity_poly.entity_id
_entity_poly.type
_entity_poly.pdbx_seq_one_letter_code
_entity_poly.pdbx_strand_id
1 'polypeptide(L)'
;MKVLTTHFIRDIAGNLRAFSTQAFRCKSCNRRFRRLPLRGNCPSCGSQLSLTVYRGGIEKYLDAAQKLIEKYGLPEYYAQRISLAKEEIHLLFEGDKPRQISLAEFI
;
A
#
# COMPACT_ATOMS: atom_id res chain seq x y z
N MET A 1 -7.30 -7.58 23.64
CA MET A 1 -7.27 -6.10 23.56
C MET A 1 -8.08 -5.65 22.34
N LYS A 2 -9.20 -4.91 22.51
CA LYS A 2 -10.11 -4.62 21.37
C LYS A 2 -9.49 -3.70 20.31
N VAL A 3 -8.65 -2.74 20.71
CA VAL A 3 -8.12 -1.71 19.80
C VAL A 3 -7.28 -2.26 18.65
N LEU A 4 -6.43 -3.26 18.91
CA LEU A 4 -5.58 -3.86 17.88
C LEU A 4 -6.41 -4.49 16.75
N THR A 5 -7.44 -5.25 17.10
CA THR A 5 -8.24 -6.01 16.13
C THR A 5 -9.33 -5.17 15.48
N THR A 6 -9.98 -4.28 16.24
CA THR A 6 -11.10 -3.49 15.71
C THR A 6 -10.66 -2.24 14.95
N HIS A 7 -9.48 -1.69 15.29
CA HIS A 7 -8.96 -0.48 14.65
C HIS A 7 -7.70 -0.79 13.83
N PHE A 8 -6.57 -1.13 14.47
CA PHE A 8 -5.28 -1.11 13.77
C PHE A 8 -5.20 -2.13 12.62
N ILE A 9 -5.50 -3.40 12.88
CA ILE A 9 -5.48 -4.45 11.84
C ILE A 9 -6.51 -4.14 10.74
N ARG A 10 -7.67 -3.61 11.11
CA ARG A 10 -8.73 -3.24 10.16
C ARG A 10 -8.32 -2.07 9.28
N ASP A 11 -7.71 -1.04 9.85
CA ASP A 11 -7.24 0.15 9.13
C ASP A 11 -6.07 -0.18 8.21
N ILE A 12 -5.09 -0.97 8.66
CA ILE A 12 -3.97 -1.41 7.83
C ILE A 12 -4.49 -2.18 6.61
N ALA A 13 -5.32 -3.20 6.82
CA ALA A 13 -5.89 -4.00 5.74
C ALA A 13 -6.80 -3.18 4.81
N GLY A 14 -7.57 -2.25 5.38
CA GLY A 14 -8.44 -1.35 4.63
C GLY A 14 -7.65 -0.39 3.74
N ASN A 15 -6.59 0.22 4.28
CA ASN A 15 -5.73 1.14 3.57
C ASN A 15 -4.91 0.43 2.49
N LEU A 16 -4.42 -0.79 2.75
CA LEU A 16 -3.77 -1.65 1.74
C LEU A 16 -4.72 -1.93 0.56
N ARG A 17 -5.93 -2.42 0.85
CA ARG A 17 -6.94 -2.69 -0.19
C ARG A 17 -7.29 -1.41 -0.96
N ALA A 18 -7.48 -0.30 -0.26
CA ALA A 18 -7.79 0.98 -0.88
C ALA A 18 -6.64 1.45 -1.77
N PHE A 19 -5.38 1.31 -1.34
CA PHE A 19 -4.21 1.67 -2.12
C PHE A 19 -4.13 0.87 -3.43
N SER A 20 -4.34 -0.45 -3.38
CA SER A 20 -4.28 -1.32 -4.57
C SER A 20 -5.44 -1.11 -5.54
N THR A 21 -6.55 -0.52 -5.10
CA THR A 21 -7.78 -0.31 -5.90
C THR A 21 -8.11 1.17 -6.15
N GLN A 22 -7.22 2.08 -5.73
CA GLN A 22 -7.51 3.52 -5.73
C GLN A 22 -7.69 4.09 -7.15
N ALA A 23 -8.46 5.17 -7.21
CA ALA A 23 -8.50 6.04 -8.37
C ALA A 23 -7.43 7.14 -8.27
N PHE A 24 -7.06 7.66 -9.43
CA PHE A 24 -6.08 8.73 -9.61
C PHE A 24 -6.80 10.03 -9.90
N ARG A 25 -6.31 11.13 -9.34
CA ARG A 25 -6.90 12.46 -9.53
C ARG A 25 -5.93 13.36 -10.26
N CYS A 26 -6.39 14.13 -11.23
CA CYS A 26 -5.56 15.18 -11.81
C CYS A 26 -5.40 16.36 -10.82
N LYS A 27 -4.17 16.84 -10.64
CA LYS A 27 -3.86 17.97 -9.74
C LYS A 27 -4.53 19.28 -10.16
N SER A 28 -4.71 19.51 -11.46
CA SER A 28 -5.22 20.79 -11.98
C SER A 28 -6.74 20.78 -12.20
N CYS A 29 -7.27 19.80 -12.94
CA CYS A 29 -8.70 19.76 -13.30
C CYS A 29 -9.56 18.85 -12.43
N ASN A 30 -8.98 18.19 -11.42
CA ASN A 30 -9.67 17.29 -10.48
C ASN A 30 -10.39 16.08 -11.09
N ARG A 31 -10.23 15.83 -12.40
CA ARG A 31 -10.79 14.66 -13.07
C ARG A 31 -10.22 13.38 -12.45
N ARG A 32 -11.11 12.41 -12.22
CA ARG A 32 -10.78 11.12 -11.59
C ARG A 32 -10.69 10.03 -12.65
N PHE A 33 -9.69 9.17 -12.50
CA PHE A 33 -9.43 8.06 -13.40
C PHE A 33 -9.31 6.78 -12.58
N ARG A 34 -10.10 5.76 -12.93
CA ARG A 34 -10.04 4.46 -12.27
C ARG A 34 -8.71 3.72 -12.53
N ARG A 35 -8.07 3.99 -13.67
CA ARG A 35 -6.75 3.45 -14.07
C ARG A 35 -5.89 4.60 -14.59
N LEU A 36 -4.55 4.49 -14.48
CA LEU A 36 -3.67 5.48 -15.11
C LEU A 36 -3.86 5.45 -16.64
N PRO A 37 -4.00 6.61 -17.30
CA PRO A 37 -3.81 6.73 -18.73
C PRO A 37 -2.41 6.29 -19.13
N LEU A 38 -2.27 5.64 -20.29
CA LEU A 38 -0.98 5.15 -20.81
C LEU A 38 0.07 6.26 -21.01
N ARG A 39 -0.39 7.49 -21.28
CA ARG A 39 0.50 8.67 -21.40
C ARG A 39 1.09 9.14 -20.06
N GLY A 40 0.55 8.67 -18.93
CA GLY A 40 0.98 9.05 -17.58
C GLY A 40 0.46 10.40 -17.07
N ASN A 41 -0.16 11.21 -17.93
CA ASN A 41 -0.69 12.53 -17.62
C ASN A 41 -2.19 12.65 -17.97
N CYS A 42 -2.83 13.70 -17.47
CA CYS A 42 -4.25 13.91 -17.65
C CYS A 42 -4.57 14.16 -19.14
N PRO A 43 -5.44 13.34 -19.78
CA PRO A 43 -5.78 13.51 -21.19
C PRO A 43 -6.54 14.80 -21.49
N SER A 44 -7.12 15.47 -20.49
CA SER A 44 -7.90 16.70 -20.68
C SER A 44 -7.09 17.99 -20.51
N CYS A 45 -6.04 18.00 -19.69
CA CYS A 45 -5.29 19.22 -19.38
C CYS A 45 -3.76 19.04 -19.33
N GLY A 46 -3.24 17.86 -19.66
CA GLY A 46 -1.80 17.55 -19.68
C GLY A 46 -1.11 17.50 -18.31
N SER A 47 -1.80 17.87 -17.23
CA SER A 47 -1.21 17.95 -15.89
C SER A 47 -1.01 16.58 -15.24
N GLN A 48 -0.14 16.53 -14.23
CA GLN A 48 0.20 15.31 -13.49
C GLN A 48 -1.01 14.73 -12.73
N LEU A 49 -1.06 13.41 -12.64
CA LEU A 49 -1.99 12.66 -11.80
C LEU A 49 -1.37 12.42 -10.41
N SER A 50 -2.20 12.48 -9.37
CA SER A 50 -1.83 12.20 -7.99
C SER A 50 -2.60 10.99 -7.46
N LEU A 51 -1.94 10.27 -6.54
CA LEU A 51 -2.58 9.25 -5.71
C LEU A 51 -3.61 9.88 -4.77
N THR A 52 -4.58 9.06 -4.36
CA THR A 52 -5.57 9.45 -3.34
C THR A 52 -5.26 8.81 -2.00
N VAL A 53 -4.59 7.65 -2.00
CA VAL A 53 -4.06 6.96 -0.83
C VAL A 53 -2.54 6.86 -0.97
N TYR A 54 -1.82 7.27 0.07
CA TYR A 54 -0.35 7.31 0.09
C TYR A 54 0.21 6.26 1.05
N ARG A 55 1.43 5.79 0.77
CA ARG A 55 2.18 4.80 1.58
C ARG A 55 2.18 5.13 3.08
N GLY A 56 2.48 6.38 3.44
CA GLY A 56 2.53 6.79 4.84
C GLY A 56 1.20 6.63 5.60
N GLY A 57 0.06 6.67 4.90
CA GLY A 57 -1.25 6.40 5.52
C GLY A 57 -1.45 4.93 5.88
N ILE A 58 -0.75 4.02 5.20
CA ILE A 58 -0.78 2.57 5.43
C ILE A 58 0.17 2.21 6.58
N GLU A 59 1.40 2.72 6.54
CA GLU A 59 2.47 2.36 7.48
C GLU A 59 2.28 2.92 8.89
N LYS A 60 1.56 4.03 9.03
CA LYS A 60 1.36 4.77 10.30
C LYS A 60 1.02 3.86 11.50
N TYR A 61 0.29 2.77 11.28
CA TYR A 61 -0.21 1.90 12.36
C TYR A 61 0.61 0.63 12.58
N LEU A 62 1.57 0.30 11.72
CA LEU A 62 2.37 -0.94 11.85
C LEU A 62 3.18 -0.94 13.15
N ASP A 63 3.97 0.11 13.37
CA ASP A 63 4.84 0.21 14.55
C ASP A 63 4.03 0.23 15.85
N ALA A 64 2.89 0.93 15.83
CA ALA A 64 1.99 0.98 16.98
C ALA A 64 1.35 -0.39 17.26
N ALA A 65 0.98 -1.14 16.22
CA ALA A 65 0.45 -2.48 16.35
C ALA A 65 1.50 -3.47 16.90
N GLN A 66 2.74 -3.43 16.40
CA GLN A 66 3.83 -4.29 16.89
C GLN A 66 4.13 -4.03 18.37
N LYS A 67 4.28 -2.76 18.77
CA LYS A 67 4.52 -2.37 20.17
C LYS A 67 3.43 -2.89 21.12
N LEU A 68 2.17 -2.89 20.68
CA LEU A 68 1.06 -3.41 21.49
C LEU A 68 1.09 -4.94 21.63
N ILE A 69 1.49 -5.65 20.57
CA ILE A 69 1.62 -7.10 20.61
C ILE A 69 2.72 -7.51 21.60
N GLU A 70 3.88 -6.88 21.51
CA GLU A 70 5.04 -7.12 22.38
C GLU A 70 4.72 -6.75 23.84
N LYS A 71 4.20 -5.54 24.07
CA LYS A 71 3.94 -5.01 25.42
C LYS A 71 2.95 -5.86 26.21
N TYR A 72 1.94 -6.41 25.54
CA TYR A 72 0.86 -7.15 26.20
C TYR A 72 0.96 -8.67 25.99
N GLY A 73 2.04 -9.18 25.40
CA GLY A 73 2.24 -10.61 25.16
C GLY A 73 1.07 -11.25 24.40
N LEU A 74 0.57 -10.57 23.36
CA LEU A 74 -0.60 -11.05 22.63
C LEU A 74 -0.28 -12.32 21.84
N PRO A 75 -1.28 -13.18 21.55
CA PRO A 75 -1.07 -14.41 20.80
C PRO A 75 -0.31 -14.20 19.49
N GLU A 76 0.55 -15.18 19.17
CA GLU A 76 1.42 -15.20 17.98
C GLU A 76 0.68 -14.90 16.67
N TYR A 77 -0.59 -15.34 16.56
CA TYR A 77 -1.46 -15.03 15.44
C TYR A 77 -1.50 -13.53 15.08
N TYR A 78 -1.48 -12.63 16.07
CA TYR A 78 -1.48 -11.19 15.81
C TYR A 78 -0.14 -10.70 15.29
N ALA A 79 0.97 -11.24 15.81
CA ALA A 79 2.32 -10.95 15.32
C ALA A 79 2.46 -11.35 13.84
N GLN A 80 2.05 -12.58 13.52
CA GLN A 80 2.05 -13.11 12.15
C GLN A 80 1.21 -12.23 11.21
N ARG A 81 0.02 -11.80 11.62
CA ARG A 81 -0.83 -10.93 10.78
C ARG A 81 -0.19 -9.58 10.47
N ILE A 82 0.49 -8.98 11.45
CA ILE A 82 1.21 -7.72 11.22
C ILE A 82 2.45 -7.96 10.34
N SER A 83 3.15 -9.08 10.52
CA SER A 83 4.28 -9.47 9.66
C SER A 83 3.86 -9.61 8.20
N LEU A 84 2.78 -10.33 7.93
CA LEU A 84 2.24 -10.48 6.57
C LEU A 84 1.86 -9.14 5.94
N ALA A 85 1.22 -8.25 6.72
CA ALA A 85 0.88 -6.91 6.22
C ALA A 85 2.14 -6.08 5.91
N LYS A 86 3.20 -6.22 6.71
CA LYS A 86 4.48 -5.56 6.48
C LYS A 86 5.18 -6.08 5.23
N GLU A 87 5.19 -7.39 5.01
CA GLU A 87 5.71 -8.02 3.79
C GLU A 87 4.94 -7.57 2.54
N GLU A 88 3.61 -7.50 2.61
CA GLU A 88 2.78 -7.02 1.50
C GLU A 88 3.13 -5.57 1.12
N ILE A 89 3.32 -4.69 2.13
CA ILE A 89 3.76 -3.30 1.91
C ILE A 89 5.14 -3.28 1.26
N HIS A 90 6.10 -4.05 1.77
CA HIS A 90 7.44 -4.14 1.20
C HIS A 90 7.39 -4.60 -0.28
N LEU A 91 6.63 -5.65 -0.60
CA LEU A 91 6.49 -6.13 -1.98
C LEU A 91 5.83 -5.09 -2.91
N LEU A 92 4.82 -4.36 -2.42
CA LEU A 92 4.11 -3.36 -3.22
C LEU A 92 4.96 -2.11 -3.54
N PHE A 93 5.83 -1.67 -2.61
CA PHE A 93 6.57 -0.42 -2.74
C PHE A 93 8.05 -0.58 -3.04
N GLU A 94 8.65 -1.67 -2.57
CA GLU A 94 10.10 -1.93 -2.59
C GLU A 94 10.45 -3.20 -3.37
N GLY A 95 9.44 -3.94 -3.86
CA GLY A 95 9.62 -5.12 -4.69
C GLY A 95 10.62 -4.87 -5.81
N ASP A 96 11.56 -5.80 -5.96
CA ASP A 96 12.67 -5.74 -6.89
C ASP A 96 12.21 -5.13 -8.22
N LYS A 97 12.81 -3.99 -8.61
CA LYS A 97 12.67 -3.50 -9.98
C LYS A 97 12.94 -4.71 -10.88
N PRO A 98 12.06 -5.04 -11.84
CA PRO A 98 12.26 -6.22 -12.66
C PRO A 98 13.66 -6.13 -13.25
N ARG A 99 14.56 -7.01 -12.79
CA ARG A 99 15.85 -7.18 -13.45
C ARG A 99 15.50 -7.65 -14.85
N GLN A 100 15.86 -6.84 -15.84
CA GLN A 100 15.77 -7.27 -17.23
C GLN A 100 16.77 -8.42 -17.39
N ILE A 101 16.27 -9.63 -17.23
CA ILE A 101 16.98 -10.88 -17.50
C ILE A 101 17.10 -11.00 -19.02
N SER A 102 18.30 -11.36 -19.46
CA SER A 102 18.59 -11.41 -20.89
C SER A 102 17.90 -12.62 -21.50
N LEU A 103 17.49 -12.53 -22.78
CA LEU A 103 16.87 -13.66 -23.48
C LEU A 103 17.79 -14.90 -23.49
N ALA A 104 19.11 -14.69 -23.42
CA ALA A 104 20.12 -15.73 -23.37
C ALA A 104 20.11 -16.54 -22.05
N GLU A 105 19.48 -16.05 -20.97
CA GLU A 105 19.34 -16.83 -19.72
C GLU A 105 18.19 -17.86 -19.79
N PHE A 106 17.40 -17.85 -20.87
CA PHE A 106 16.28 -18.77 -21.09
C PHE A 106 16.61 -19.91 -22.09
N ILE A 107 17.80 -19.89 -22.68
CA ILE A 107 18.30 -20.89 -23.64
C ILE A 107 19.43 -21.68 -22.98
#